data_AF-A0A392LYU5-F1
#
_entry.id   AF-A0A392LYU5-F1
#
_cell.length_a   1.000
_cell.length_b   1.000
_cell.length_c   1.000
_cell.angle_alpha   90.00
_cell.angle_beta   90.00
_cell.angle_gamma   90.00
#
_symmetry.space_group_name_H-M   'P 1'
#
loop_
_entity.id
_entity.type
_entity.pdbx_description
1 polymer ?
#
loop_
_entity_poly.entity_id
_entity_poly.type
_entity_poly.pdbx_seq_one_letter_code
_entity_poly.pdbx_strand_id
1 'polypeptide(L)'
;MLDQALDLLTEAILLNPHSAILYATRASVFIKLKKPNAAIRDADTALKINPDSAKGYKIRGLSRAMLGLWKEALTDLHVASKIDYDEEIGMALKKVEPNAHKIEEHRRKYERLRKQKEQKRAQPKKQPQDEAQDKDALSALKDGTSLYFLLPDGEVIDIHSVGDLETKLSAASKTSRLAILYFTATWCGPCRYISPLYTSLAGKYRRVVFIKVDIDKAVDIAARWNISSVPTFFFVKNGKEVDSVVGADKNTLERKIAQHAGPF
;
A
#
# COMPACT_ATOMS: atom_id res chain seq x y z
N MET A 1 -42.14 23.40 -13.99
CA MET A 1 -42.15 22.09 -14.66
C MET A 1 -41.61 20.97 -13.77
N LEU A 2 -40.45 21.10 -13.09
CA LEU A 2 -39.94 20.02 -12.22
C LEU A 2 -40.72 19.83 -10.91
N ASP A 3 -41.22 20.89 -10.29
CA ASP A 3 -42.00 20.78 -9.05
C ASP A 3 -43.36 20.10 -9.28
N GLN A 4 -44.08 20.49 -10.35
CA GLN A 4 -45.30 19.78 -10.78
C GLN A 4 -45.06 18.29 -11.07
N ALA A 5 -43.88 17.94 -11.62
CA ALA A 5 -43.52 16.53 -11.84
C ALA A 5 -43.31 15.77 -10.51
N LEU A 6 -42.79 16.43 -9.47
CA LEU A 6 -42.69 15.83 -8.14
C LEU A 6 -44.06 15.58 -7.52
N ASP A 7 -45.00 16.52 -7.68
CA ASP A 7 -46.36 16.39 -7.15
C ASP A 7 -47.07 15.20 -7.79
N LEU A 8 -47.07 15.13 -9.13
CA LEU A 8 -47.65 14.02 -9.88
C LEU A 8 -47.01 12.67 -9.54
N LEU A 9 -45.68 12.62 -9.40
CA LEU A 9 -44.99 11.39 -9.01
C LEU A 9 -45.32 11.00 -7.56
N THR A 10 -45.57 11.97 -6.69
CA THR A 10 -45.96 11.71 -5.31
C THR A 10 -47.37 11.13 -5.24
N GLU A 11 -48.33 11.72 -5.97
CA GLU A 11 -49.67 11.16 -6.11
C GLU A 11 -49.65 9.74 -6.71
N ALA A 12 -48.85 9.52 -7.76
CA ALA A 12 -48.69 8.20 -8.36
C ALA A 12 -48.13 7.16 -7.37
N ILE A 13 -47.18 7.55 -6.51
CA ILE A 13 -46.63 6.68 -5.45
C ILE A 13 -47.69 6.36 -4.39
N LEU A 14 -48.56 7.30 -4.05
CA LEU A 14 -49.66 7.04 -3.11
C LEU A 14 -50.65 6.00 -3.68
N LEU A 15 -50.88 6.02 -5.00
CA LEU A 15 -51.73 5.03 -5.67
C LEU A 15 -51.04 3.67 -5.84
N ASN A 16 -49.72 3.64 -6.06
CA ASN A 16 -48.94 2.40 -6.18
C ASN A 16 -47.61 2.49 -5.40
N PRO A 17 -47.63 2.17 -4.09
CA PRO A 17 -46.47 2.34 -3.21
C PRO A 17 -45.38 1.28 -3.42
N HIS A 18 -45.64 0.23 -4.21
CA HIS A 18 -44.69 -0.85 -4.49
C HIS A 18 -44.07 -0.75 -5.89
N SER A 19 -44.14 0.41 -6.55
CA SER A 19 -43.50 0.62 -7.85
C SER A 19 -42.09 1.19 -7.73
N ALA A 20 -41.06 0.34 -7.91
CA ALA A 20 -39.66 0.78 -7.92
C ALA A 20 -39.38 1.88 -8.96
N ILE A 21 -40.06 1.82 -10.11
CA ILE A 21 -39.87 2.76 -11.23
C ILE A 21 -40.33 4.17 -10.84
N LEU A 22 -41.43 4.30 -10.08
CA LEU A 22 -41.94 5.60 -9.64
C LEU A 22 -40.95 6.28 -8.69
N TYR A 23 -40.44 5.56 -7.69
CA TYR A 23 -39.39 6.08 -6.80
C TYR A 23 -38.11 6.44 -7.55
N ALA A 24 -37.62 5.57 -8.44
CA ALA A 24 -36.43 5.87 -9.24
C ALA A 24 -36.65 7.11 -10.14
N THR A 25 -37.85 7.30 -10.69
CA THR A 25 -38.16 8.45 -11.53
C THR A 25 -38.24 9.74 -10.71
N ARG A 26 -38.86 9.71 -9.53
CA ARG A 26 -38.89 10.85 -8.60
C ARG A 26 -37.50 11.22 -8.09
N ALA A 27 -36.67 10.23 -7.80
CA ALA A 27 -35.26 10.42 -7.44
C ALA A 27 -34.45 11.14 -8.55
N SER A 28 -34.70 10.81 -9.83
CA SER A 28 -34.08 11.52 -10.96
C SER A 28 -34.47 13.00 -11.01
N VAL A 29 -35.74 13.32 -10.70
CA VAL A 29 -36.21 14.72 -10.57
C VAL A 29 -35.49 15.41 -9.41
N PHE A 30 -35.31 14.74 -8.26
CA PHE A 30 -34.55 15.30 -7.14
C PHE A 30 -33.08 15.59 -7.48
N ILE A 31 -32.42 14.77 -8.31
CA ILE A 31 -31.07 15.08 -8.82
C ILE A 31 -31.09 16.38 -9.61
N LYS A 32 -32.04 16.54 -10.55
CA LYS A 32 -32.17 17.77 -11.37
C LYS A 32 -32.44 19.02 -10.50
N LEU A 33 -33.15 18.85 -9.40
CA LEU A 33 -33.41 19.88 -8.39
C LEU A 33 -32.25 20.09 -7.40
N LYS A 34 -31.11 19.41 -7.58
CA LYS A 34 -29.95 19.48 -6.68
C LYS A 34 -30.28 19.09 -5.22
N LYS A 35 -31.20 18.15 -5.02
CA LYS A 35 -31.63 17.61 -3.71
C LYS A 35 -31.12 16.16 -3.53
N PRO A 36 -29.80 15.93 -3.41
CA PRO A 36 -29.21 14.57 -3.43
C PRO A 36 -29.68 13.68 -2.26
N ASN A 37 -29.91 14.23 -1.07
CA ASN A 37 -30.40 13.44 0.07
C ASN A 37 -31.81 12.89 -0.16
N ALA A 38 -32.69 13.66 -0.81
CA ALA A 38 -34.03 13.17 -1.16
C ALA A 38 -33.95 12.11 -2.27
N ALA A 39 -33.07 12.32 -3.26
CA ALA A 39 -32.82 11.35 -4.32
C ALA A 39 -32.29 10.01 -3.77
N ILE A 40 -31.37 10.03 -2.79
CA ILE A 40 -30.85 8.81 -2.15
C ILE A 40 -31.98 8.04 -1.47
N ARG A 41 -32.87 8.70 -0.72
CA ARG A 41 -33.99 8.04 -0.03
C ARG A 41 -34.92 7.32 -1.00
N ASP A 42 -35.28 7.98 -2.09
CA ASP A 42 -36.12 7.37 -3.11
C ASP A 42 -35.40 6.24 -3.86
N ALA A 43 -34.11 6.41 -4.16
CA ALA A 43 -33.31 5.37 -4.79
C ALA A 43 -33.16 4.13 -3.88
N ASP A 44 -32.99 4.33 -2.57
CA ASP A 44 -32.96 3.23 -1.59
C ASP A 44 -34.30 2.50 -1.53
N THR A 45 -35.43 3.22 -1.55
CA THR A 45 -36.76 2.59 -1.61
C THR A 45 -36.96 1.83 -2.93
N ALA A 46 -36.53 2.41 -4.06
CA ALA A 46 -36.58 1.73 -5.36
C ALA A 46 -35.77 0.41 -5.35
N LEU A 47 -34.57 0.43 -4.76
CA LEU A 47 -33.71 -0.76 -4.64
C LEU A 47 -34.19 -1.78 -3.63
N LYS A 48 -34.91 -1.36 -2.58
CA LYS A 48 -35.60 -2.29 -1.67
C LYS A 48 -36.72 -3.05 -2.37
N ILE A 49 -37.44 -2.38 -3.26
CA ILE A 49 -38.53 -2.99 -4.03
C ILE A 49 -37.97 -3.86 -5.17
N ASN A 50 -36.97 -3.35 -5.89
CA ASN A 50 -36.29 -4.06 -6.98
C ASN A 50 -34.75 -3.95 -6.82
N PRO A 51 -34.12 -4.97 -6.21
CA PRO A 51 -32.67 -5.01 -6.00
C PRO A 51 -31.84 -5.03 -7.30
N ASP A 52 -32.43 -5.42 -8.43
CA ASP A 52 -31.76 -5.55 -9.73
C ASP A 52 -31.99 -4.32 -10.63
N SER A 53 -32.39 -3.18 -10.03
CA SER A 53 -32.63 -1.95 -10.79
C SER A 53 -31.32 -1.19 -11.07
N ALA A 54 -30.83 -1.28 -12.32
CA ALA A 54 -29.71 -0.45 -12.80
C ALA A 54 -29.94 1.05 -12.57
N LYS A 55 -31.16 1.54 -12.86
CA LYS A 55 -31.56 2.94 -12.66
C LYS A 55 -31.51 3.35 -11.18
N GLY A 56 -31.92 2.46 -10.27
CA GLY A 56 -31.84 2.69 -8.82
C GLY A 56 -30.40 2.92 -8.36
N TYR A 57 -29.48 2.02 -8.73
CA TYR A 57 -28.06 2.16 -8.41
C TYR A 57 -27.44 3.40 -9.07
N LYS A 58 -27.72 3.65 -10.35
CA LYS A 58 -27.23 4.84 -11.07
C LYS A 58 -27.58 6.12 -10.32
N ILE A 59 -28.85 6.30 -9.98
CA ILE A 59 -29.34 7.52 -9.31
C ILE A 59 -28.74 7.65 -7.91
N ARG A 60 -28.65 6.55 -7.15
CA ARG A 60 -28.03 6.57 -5.81
C ARG A 60 -26.54 6.93 -5.90
N GLY A 61 -25.82 6.34 -6.86
CA GLY A 61 -24.42 6.62 -7.12
C GLY A 61 -24.16 8.06 -7.52
N LEU A 62 -24.95 8.61 -8.46
CA LEU A 62 -24.88 10.03 -8.84
C LEU A 62 -25.15 10.97 -7.66
N SER A 63 -26.17 10.67 -6.86
CA SER A 63 -26.53 11.48 -5.70
C SER A 63 -25.45 11.46 -4.62
N ARG A 64 -24.81 10.30 -4.39
CA ARG A 64 -23.66 10.15 -3.49
C ARG A 64 -22.43 10.91 -4.00
N ALA A 65 -22.19 10.90 -5.31
CA ALA A 65 -21.13 11.68 -5.94
C ALA A 65 -21.34 13.19 -5.74
N MET A 66 -22.58 13.68 -5.78
CA MET A 66 -22.90 15.08 -5.48
C MET A 66 -22.57 15.48 -4.03
N LEU A 67 -22.60 14.51 -3.10
CA LEU A 67 -22.26 14.71 -1.69
C LEU A 67 -20.77 14.49 -1.38
N GLY A 68 -19.95 14.13 -2.38
CA GLY A 68 -18.54 13.79 -2.17
C GLY A 68 -18.32 12.41 -1.55
N LEU A 69 -19.34 11.56 -1.49
CA LEU A 69 -19.26 10.17 -1.05
C LEU A 69 -18.74 9.29 -2.19
N TRP A 70 -17.50 9.55 -2.61
CA TRP A 70 -16.94 9.02 -3.85
C TRP A 70 -16.83 7.49 -3.85
N LYS A 71 -16.55 6.88 -2.70
CA LYS A 71 -16.38 5.44 -2.59
C LYS A 71 -17.70 4.71 -2.80
N GLU A 72 -18.73 5.13 -2.08
CA GLU A 72 -20.08 4.57 -2.17
C GLU A 72 -20.70 4.85 -3.54
N ALA A 73 -20.44 6.04 -4.10
CA ALA A 73 -20.84 6.39 -5.45
C ALA A 73 -20.20 5.46 -6.49
N LEU A 74 -18.91 5.18 -6.37
CA LEU A 74 -18.19 4.31 -7.29
C LEU A 74 -18.78 2.88 -7.27
N THR A 75 -19.03 2.35 -6.08
CA THR A 75 -19.62 1.01 -5.92
C THR A 75 -20.98 0.93 -6.60
N ASP A 76 -21.87 1.89 -6.34
CA ASP A 76 -23.20 1.92 -6.96
C ASP A 76 -23.13 2.03 -8.49
N LEU A 77 -22.27 2.91 -9.02
CA LEU A 77 -22.13 3.11 -10.46
C LEU A 77 -21.56 1.87 -11.18
N HIS A 78 -20.63 1.15 -10.55
CA HIS A 78 -20.15 -0.13 -11.09
C HIS A 78 -21.25 -1.20 -11.09
N VAL A 79 -22.05 -1.31 -10.03
CA VAL A 79 -23.18 -2.24 -10.00
C VAL A 79 -24.18 -1.87 -11.08
N ALA A 80 -24.52 -0.58 -11.22
CA ALA A 80 -25.41 -0.08 -12.25
C ALA A 80 -24.89 -0.46 -13.65
N SER A 81 -23.62 -0.15 -13.97
CA SER A 81 -23.00 -0.48 -15.25
C SER A 81 -22.93 -1.97 -15.55
N LYS A 82 -22.86 -2.81 -14.50
CA LYS A 82 -22.83 -4.27 -14.64
C LYS A 82 -24.21 -4.83 -14.97
N ILE A 83 -25.27 -4.24 -14.42
CA ILE A 83 -26.65 -4.63 -14.71
C ILE A 83 -27.05 -4.12 -16.10
N ASP A 84 -26.84 -2.83 -16.36
CA ASP A 84 -27.16 -2.21 -17.64
C ASP A 84 -26.15 -1.09 -17.95
N TYR A 85 -25.52 -1.19 -19.12
CA TYR A 85 -24.55 -0.20 -19.55
C TYR A 85 -25.25 1.03 -20.11
N ASP A 86 -24.87 2.20 -19.62
CA ASP A 86 -25.44 3.49 -20.01
C ASP A 86 -24.31 4.52 -20.09
N GLU A 87 -24.30 5.34 -21.14
CA GLU A 87 -23.23 6.30 -21.41
C GLU A 87 -23.05 7.33 -20.28
N GLU A 88 -24.15 7.72 -19.62
CA GLU A 88 -24.09 8.63 -18.47
C GLU A 88 -23.41 7.96 -17.27
N ILE A 89 -23.55 6.64 -17.10
CA ILE A 89 -22.82 5.88 -16.06
C ILE A 89 -21.32 5.92 -16.36
N GLY A 90 -20.93 5.69 -17.61
CA GLY A 90 -19.52 5.77 -18.04
C GLY A 90 -18.90 7.14 -17.80
N MET A 91 -19.63 8.21 -18.12
CA MET A 91 -19.20 9.59 -17.83
C MET A 91 -19.06 9.85 -16.32
N ALA A 92 -20.01 9.35 -15.52
CA ALA A 92 -19.96 9.48 -14.07
C ALA A 92 -18.77 8.74 -13.45
N LEU A 93 -18.49 7.51 -13.91
CA LEU A 93 -17.36 6.71 -13.45
C LEU A 93 -16.02 7.43 -13.67
N LYS A 94 -15.80 8.00 -14.86
CA LYS A 94 -14.59 8.79 -15.17
C LYS A 94 -14.34 9.93 -14.18
N LYS A 95 -15.40 10.51 -13.60
CA LYS A 95 -15.31 11.58 -12.59
C LYS A 95 -15.12 11.04 -11.17
N VAL A 96 -15.80 9.94 -10.84
CA VAL A 96 -15.84 9.39 -9.48
C VAL A 96 -14.59 8.57 -9.15
N GLU A 97 -14.08 7.79 -10.10
CA GLU A 97 -12.93 6.89 -9.91
C GLU A 97 -11.69 7.58 -9.34
N PRO A 98 -11.17 8.68 -9.92
CA PRO A 98 -9.95 9.30 -9.41
C PRO A 98 -10.13 9.85 -7.99
N ASN A 99 -11.33 10.36 -7.66
CA ASN A 99 -11.63 10.90 -6.35
C ASN A 99 -11.75 9.80 -5.30
N ALA A 100 -12.39 8.69 -5.63
CA ALA A 100 -12.48 7.52 -4.77
C ALA A 100 -11.08 6.93 -4.50
N HIS A 101 -10.23 6.83 -5.51
CA HIS A 101 -8.86 6.30 -5.38
C HIS A 101 -8.00 7.15 -4.43
N LYS A 102 -8.05 8.49 -4.58
CA LYS A 102 -7.33 9.42 -3.70
C LYS A 102 -7.77 9.28 -2.23
N ILE A 103 -9.06 9.16 -1.97
CA ILE A 103 -9.58 8.96 -0.61
C ILE A 103 -9.10 7.62 -0.05
N GLU A 104 -9.15 6.56 -0.84
CA GLU A 104 -8.74 5.23 -0.40
C GLU A 104 -7.24 5.16 -0.12
N GLU A 105 -6.40 5.78 -0.95
CA GLU A 105 -4.95 5.89 -0.72
C GLU A 105 -4.62 6.66 0.56
N HIS A 106 -5.28 7.81 0.77
CA HIS A 106 -5.14 8.59 1.99
C HIS A 106 -5.54 7.74 3.20
N ARG A 107 -6.72 7.11 3.17
CA ARG A 107 -7.20 6.24 4.24
C ARG A 107 -6.22 5.12 4.57
N ARG A 108 -5.68 4.44 3.54
CA ARG A 108 -4.66 3.38 3.69
C ARG A 108 -3.40 3.90 4.35
N LYS A 109 -2.93 5.10 3.99
CA LYS A 109 -1.77 5.74 4.61
C LYS A 109 -2.00 5.97 6.10
N TYR A 110 -3.15 6.52 6.48
CA TYR A 110 -3.47 6.82 7.88
C TYR A 110 -3.70 5.56 8.71
N GLU A 111 -4.32 4.53 8.13
CA GLU A 111 -4.50 3.24 8.79
C GLU A 111 -3.16 2.57 9.10
N ARG A 112 -2.21 2.58 8.15
CA ARG A 112 -0.84 2.10 8.36
C ARG A 112 -0.15 2.86 9.50
N LEU A 113 -0.25 4.19 9.50
CA LEU A 113 0.37 5.02 10.52
C LEU A 113 -0.23 4.76 11.91
N ARG A 114 -1.56 4.57 11.99
CA ARG A 114 -2.26 4.22 13.23
C ARG A 114 -1.82 2.85 13.74
N LYS A 115 -1.79 1.82 12.88
CA LYS A 115 -1.30 0.47 13.21
C LYS A 115 0.14 0.51 13.73
N GLN A 116 1.03 1.27 13.09
CA GLN A 116 2.42 1.45 13.57
C GLN A 116 2.48 2.12 14.94
N LYS A 117 1.66 3.14 15.21
CA LYS A 117 1.60 3.80 16.53
C LYS A 117 1.05 2.88 17.60
N GLU A 118 0.02 2.10 17.30
CA GLU A 118 -0.55 1.09 18.21
C GLU A 118 0.49 -0.01 18.51
N GLN A 119 1.20 -0.51 17.50
CA GLN A 119 2.30 -1.47 17.68
C GLN A 119 3.44 -0.89 18.54
N LYS A 120 3.86 0.35 18.32
CA LYS A 120 4.87 1.03 19.15
C LYS A 120 4.42 1.25 20.60
N ARG A 121 3.12 1.42 20.85
CA ARG A 121 2.56 1.56 22.21
C ARG A 121 2.35 0.22 22.90
N ALA A 122 2.01 -0.81 22.13
CA ALA A 122 1.81 -2.18 22.61
C ALA A 122 3.14 -2.91 22.84
N GLN A 123 4.24 -2.45 22.23
CA GLN A 123 5.57 -2.89 22.62
C GLN A 123 5.82 -2.47 24.08
N PRO A 124 6.13 -3.42 24.97
CA PRO A 124 6.48 -3.09 26.35
C PRO A 124 7.67 -2.13 26.33
N LYS A 125 7.56 -1.01 27.06
CA LYS A 125 8.75 -0.20 27.36
C LYS A 125 9.73 -1.13 28.07
N LYS A 126 10.92 -1.34 27.48
CA LYS A 126 11.98 -2.12 28.11
C LYS A 126 12.15 -1.61 29.55
N GLN A 127 12.12 -2.53 30.51
CA GLN A 127 12.32 -2.11 31.89
C GLN A 127 13.74 -1.51 32.01
N PRO A 128 13.99 -0.56 32.92
CA PRO A 128 15.33 -0.04 33.14
C PRO A 128 16.37 -1.14 33.42
N GLN A 129 15.91 -2.30 33.92
CA GLN A 129 16.70 -3.51 34.11
C GLN A 129 17.03 -4.23 32.80
N ASP A 130 16.10 -4.31 31.84
CA ASP A 130 16.35 -4.82 30.49
C ASP A 130 17.28 -3.88 29.71
N GLU A 131 17.19 -2.56 29.95
CA GLU A 131 18.12 -1.58 29.39
C GLU A 131 19.51 -1.64 30.06
N ALA A 132 19.59 -2.01 31.34
CA ALA A 132 20.86 -2.24 32.04
C ALA A 132 21.51 -3.55 31.59
N GLN A 133 20.75 -4.63 31.45
CA GLN A 133 21.21 -5.89 30.86
C GLN A 133 21.56 -5.74 29.37
N ASP A 134 20.82 -4.95 28.60
CA ASP A 134 21.20 -4.61 27.24
C ASP A 134 22.45 -3.75 27.22
N LYS A 135 22.67 -2.83 28.17
CA LYS A 135 23.92 -2.06 28.30
C LYS A 135 25.09 -2.93 28.72
N ASP A 136 24.88 -3.91 29.59
CA ASP A 136 25.88 -4.88 30.03
C ASP A 136 26.20 -5.89 28.90
N ALA A 137 25.19 -6.36 28.16
CA ALA A 137 25.36 -7.11 26.92
C ALA A 137 26.02 -6.27 25.82
N LEU A 138 25.69 -4.98 25.70
CA LEU A 138 26.34 -4.04 24.79
C LEU A 138 27.78 -3.72 25.24
N SER A 139 28.07 -3.86 26.53
CA SER A 139 29.42 -3.76 27.08
C SER A 139 30.22 -5.03 26.82
N ALA A 140 29.59 -6.21 26.86
CA ALA A 140 30.16 -7.47 26.38
C ALA A 140 30.33 -7.52 24.84
N LEU A 141 29.56 -6.72 24.08
CA LEU A 141 29.75 -6.49 22.64
C LEU A 141 30.98 -5.61 22.30
N LYS A 142 31.64 -5.01 23.29
CA LYS A 142 32.87 -4.21 23.07
C LYS A 142 34.12 -5.07 22.92
N ASP A 143 34.04 -6.36 23.25
CA ASP A 143 35.09 -7.32 22.99
C ASP A 143 34.95 -7.78 21.53
N GLY A 144 35.75 -7.20 20.64
CA GLY A 144 35.59 -7.20 19.17
C GLY A 144 35.47 -8.55 18.44
N THR A 145 35.40 -9.67 19.15
CA THR A 145 35.15 -11.02 18.65
C THR A 145 33.72 -11.25 18.15
N SER A 146 32.70 -10.54 18.68
CA SER A 146 31.29 -10.78 18.32
C SER A 146 30.85 -10.10 17.01
N LEU A 147 31.45 -8.95 16.66
CA LEU A 147 31.02 -8.15 15.50
C LEU A 147 31.32 -8.84 14.16
N TYR A 148 32.39 -9.64 14.08
CA TYR A 148 32.76 -10.40 12.89
C TYR A 148 31.74 -11.51 12.58
N PHE A 149 31.21 -12.18 13.62
CA PHE A 149 30.10 -13.13 13.46
C PHE A 149 28.80 -12.42 13.06
N LEU A 150 28.60 -11.18 13.50
CA LEU A 150 27.41 -10.42 13.18
C LEU A 150 27.45 -9.84 11.77
N LEU A 151 28.59 -9.35 11.31
CA LEU A 151 28.78 -8.74 9.99
C LEU A 151 30.04 -9.32 9.32
N PRO A 152 29.96 -10.53 8.73
CA PRO A 152 31.11 -11.15 8.08
C PRO A 152 31.59 -10.29 6.90
N ASP A 153 32.91 -10.10 6.83
CA ASP A 153 33.57 -9.31 5.80
C ASP A 153 33.84 -10.14 4.56
N GLY A 154 33.27 -9.74 3.42
CA GLY A 154 33.49 -10.43 2.15
C GLY A 154 32.40 -11.43 1.78
N GLU A 155 31.35 -11.56 2.59
CA GLU A 155 30.31 -12.57 2.42
C GLU A 155 28.92 -11.96 2.22
N VAL A 156 28.03 -12.74 1.62
CA VAL A 156 26.61 -12.40 1.48
C VAL A 156 25.84 -13.07 2.61
N ILE A 157 25.12 -12.26 3.37
CA ILE A 157 24.30 -12.69 4.51
C ILE A 157 22.88 -12.96 4.00
N ASP A 158 22.44 -14.22 4.00
CA ASP A 158 21.05 -14.56 3.72
C ASP A 158 20.17 -14.27 4.96
N ILE A 159 19.06 -13.54 4.76
CA ILE A 159 18.15 -13.12 5.83
C ILE A 159 16.77 -13.76 5.64
N HIS A 160 16.19 -14.21 6.76
CA HIS A 160 14.89 -14.89 6.79
C HIS A 160 13.88 -14.31 7.78
N SER A 161 14.27 -13.31 8.59
CA SER A 161 13.35 -12.66 9.53
C SER A 161 13.61 -11.15 9.63
N VAL A 162 12.56 -10.39 9.93
CA VAL A 162 12.64 -8.96 10.18
C VAL A 162 13.61 -8.62 11.31
N GLY A 163 13.58 -9.37 12.42
CA GLY A 163 14.43 -9.09 13.58
C GLY A 163 15.92 -9.22 13.26
N ASP A 164 16.29 -10.22 12.46
CA ASP A 164 17.66 -10.40 12.00
C ASP A 164 18.07 -9.24 11.07
N LEU A 165 17.20 -8.87 10.10
CA LEU A 165 17.46 -7.73 9.23
C LEU A 165 17.71 -6.42 10.01
N GLU A 166 16.84 -6.12 10.97
CA GLU A 166 16.94 -4.92 11.81
C GLU A 166 18.23 -4.94 12.64
N THR A 167 18.63 -6.11 13.15
CA THR A 167 19.88 -6.30 13.90
C THR A 167 21.10 -6.02 13.03
N LYS A 168 21.16 -6.59 11.81
CA LYS A 168 22.28 -6.38 10.87
C LYS A 168 22.36 -4.92 10.41
N LEU A 169 21.23 -4.30 10.06
CA LEU A 169 21.19 -2.88 9.65
C LEU A 169 21.59 -1.94 10.80
N SER A 170 21.17 -2.23 12.03
CA SER A 170 21.58 -1.49 13.23
C SER A 170 23.09 -1.61 13.46
N ALA A 171 23.65 -2.82 13.35
CA ALA A 171 25.09 -3.05 13.45
C ALA A 171 25.88 -2.32 12.35
N ALA A 172 25.40 -2.37 11.10
CA ALA A 172 26.01 -1.65 9.98
C ALA A 172 26.01 -0.13 10.22
N SER A 173 24.90 0.41 10.74
CA SER A 173 24.81 1.83 11.10
C SER A 173 25.78 2.22 12.22
N LYS A 174 25.90 1.40 13.28
CA LYS A 174 26.83 1.65 14.40
C LYS A 174 28.29 1.65 13.95
N THR A 175 28.60 0.84 12.93
CA THR A 175 29.95 0.69 12.38
C THR A 175 30.20 1.61 11.18
N SER A 176 29.25 2.48 10.84
CA SER A 176 29.31 3.39 9.66
C SER A 176 29.57 2.65 8.34
N ARG A 177 29.16 1.38 8.24
CA ARG A 177 29.29 0.56 7.03
C ARG A 177 28.08 0.78 6.13
N LEU A 178 28.31 0.82 4.82
CA LEU A 178 27.23 0.70 3.85
C LEU A 178 26.66 -0.71 3.95
N ALA A 179 25.33 -0.83 3.99
CA ALA A 179 24.63 -2.09 3.80
C ALA A 179 23.88 -2.08 2.47
N ILE A 180 23.91 -3.20 1.75
CA ILE A 180 23.18 -3.38 0.50
C ILE A 180 22.22 -4.54 0.69
N LEU A 181 20.93 -4.32 0.44
CA LEU A 181 19.91 -5.36 0.46
C LEU A 181 19.64 -5.80 -0.97
N TYR A 182 19.80 -7.08 -1.26
CA TYR A 182 19.47 -7.70 -2.53
C TYR A 182 18.21 -8.56 -2.40
N PHE A 183 17.09 -8.06 -2.92
CA PHE A 183 15.85 -8.82 -3.03
C PHE A 183 15.84 -9.68 -4.29
N THR A 184 15.62 -10.98 -4.12
CA THR A 184 15.72 -12.01 -5.17
C THR A 184 14.58 -13.02 -5.07
N ALA A 185 14.42 -13.84 -6.10
CA ALA A 185 13.62 -15.07 -6.06
C ALA A 185 14.31 -16.20 -6.84
N THR A 186 14.04 -17.45 -6.48
CA THR A 186 14.64 -18.63 -7.14
C THR A 186 14.20 -18.77 -8.60
N TRP A 187 12.93 -18.46 -8.88
CA TRP A 187 12.33 -18.52 -10.21
C TRP A 187 12.76 -17.37 -11.13
N CYS A 188 13.37 -16.31 -10.59
CA CYS A 188 13.77 -15.12 -11.34
C CYS A 188 15.04 -15.36 -12.19
N GLY A 189 14.90 -15.34 -13.51
CA GLY A 189 16.00 -15.50 -14.47
C GLY A 189 17.13 -14.45 -14.32
N PRO A 190 16.82 -13.14 -14.37
CA PRO A 190 17.82 -12.09 -14.18
C PRO A 190 18.54 -12.17 -12.82
N CYS A 191 17.86 -12.65 -11.78
CA CYS A 191 18.44 -12.85 -10.46
C CYS A 191 19.53 -13.94 -10.46
N ARG A 192 19.34 -15.02 -11.23
CA ARG A 192 20.38 -16.06 -11.43
C ARG A 192 21.64 -15.50 -12.08
N TYR A 193 21.49 -14.52 -12.98
CA TYR A 193 22.63 -13.86 -13.63
C TYR A 193 23.38 -12.91 -12.69
N ILE A 194 22.67 -12.10 -11.90
CA ILE A 194 23.29 -11.08 -11.04
C ILE A 194 23.80 -11.65 -9.71
N SER A 195 23.28 -12.80 -9.24
CA SER A 195 23.65 -13.36 -7.94
C SER A 195 25.15 -13.69 -7.80
N PRO A 196 25.83 -14.33 -8.78
CA PRO A 196 27.27 -14.58 -8.70
C PRO A 196 28.08 -13.27 -8.67
N LEU A 197 27.65 -12.26 -9.42
CA LEU A 197 28.26 -10.93 -9.37
C LEU A 197 28.12 -10.32 -7.98
N TYR A 198 26.93 -10.38 -7.39
CA TYR A 198 26.68 -9.86 -6.04
C TYR A 198 27.60 -10.51 -5.00
N THR A 199 27.79 -11.83 -5.07
CA THR A 199 28.76 -12.56 -4.23
C THR A 199 30.20 -12.10 -4.49
N SER A 200 30.59 -11.91 -5.75
CA SER A 200 31.93 -11.40 -6.10
C SER A 200 32.16 -9.98 -5.56
N LEU A 201 31.14 -9.13 -5.61
CA LEU A 201 31.19 -7.77 -5.07
C LEU A 201 31.29 -7.77 -3.54
N ALA A 202 30.68 -8.73 -2.85
CA ALA A 202 30.87 -8.92 -1.41
C ALA A 202 32.35 -9.13 -1.09
N GLY A 203 33.01 -10.07 -1.77
CA GLY A 203 34.45 -10.31 -1.61
C GLY A 203 35.33 -9.10 -1.95
N LYS A 204 34.95 -8.31 -2.96
CA LYS A 204 35.67 -7.09 -3.37
C LYS A 204 35.52 -5.94 -2.38
N TYR A 205 34.32 -5.71 -1.86
CA TYR A 205 34.01 -4.59 -0.98
C TYR A 205 33.82 -5.08 0.47
N ARG A 206 34.90 -5.58 1.08
CA ARG A 206 34.85 -6.28 2.38
C ARG A 206 34.23 -5.46 3.52
N ARG A 207 34.35 -4.12 3.47
CA ARG A 207 33.75 -3.20 4.47
C ARG A 207 32.27 -2.91 4.24
N VAL A 208 31.71 -3.30 3.09
CA VAL A 208 30.28 -3.19 2.81
C VAL A 208 29.58 -4.46 3.28
N VAL A 209 28.38 -4.31 3.84
CA VAL A 209 27.56 -5.42 4.32
C VAL A 209 26.62 -5.83 3.19
N PHE A 210 26.79 -7.04 2.66
CA PHE A 210 25.95 -7.57 1.59
C PHE A 210 24.88 -8.48 2.17
N ILE A 211 23.63 -8.06 2.05
CA ILE A 211 22.46 -8.81 2.54
C ILE A 211 21.68 -9.32 1.35
N LYS A 212 21.18 -10.55 1.43
CA LYS A 212 20.30 -11.16 0.45
C LYS A 212 19.00 -11.58 1.11
N VAL A 213 17.90 -11.25 0.46
CA VAL A 213 16.54 -11.53 0.92
C VAL A 213 15.78 -12.23 -0.20
N ASP A 214 15.38 -13.46 0.03
CA ASP A 214 14.48 -14.17 -0.87
C ASP A 214 13.03 -13.76 -0.58
N ILE A 215 12.35 -13.21 -1.58
CA ILE A 215 11.00 -12.65 -1.41
C ILE A 215 9.93 -13.69 -1.12
N ASP A 216 10.16 -14.95 -1.50
CA ASP A 216 9.23 -16.06 -1.22
C ASP A 216 9.42 -16.58 0.21
N LYS A 217 10.65 -16.51 0.74
CA LYS A 217 10.99 -16.94 2.10
C LYS A 217 10.73 -15.87 3.16
N ALA A 218 10.89 -14.60 2.82
CA ALA A 218 10.77 -13.46 3.73
C ALA A 218 9.73 -12.44 3.22
N VAL A 219 8.49 -12.91 3.05
CA VAL A 219 7.37 -12.15 2.46
C VAL A 219 7.06 -10.87 3.22
N ASP A 220 7.18 -10.90 4.54
CA ASP A 220 6.96 -9.75 5.42
C ASP A 220 8.02 -8.65 5.24
N ILE A 221 9.29 -9.03 5.04
CA ILE A 221 10.37 -8.11 4.68
C ILE A 221 10.10 -7.51 3.30
N ALA A 222 9.79 -8.34 2.30
CA ALA A 222 9.50 -7.89 0.94
C ALA A 222 8.32 -6.89 0.91
N ALA A 223 7.26 -7.16 1.68
CA ALA A 223 6.12 -6.25 1.81
C ALA A 223 6.50 -4.91 2.47
N ARG A 224 7.31 -4.94 3.54
CA ARG A 224 7.77 -3.72 4.24
C ARG A 224 8.62 -2.82 3.36
N TRP A 225 9.46 -3.42 2.51
CA TRP A 225 10.32 -2.72 1.55
C TRP A 225 9.62 -2.44 0.21
N ASN A 226 8.31 -2.72 0.11
CA ASN A 226 7.48 -2.47 -1.06
C ASN A 226 8.08 -3.03 -2.36
N ILE A 227 8.58 -4.27 -2.30
CA ILE A 227 9.19 -4.94 -3.44
C ILE A 227 8.13 -5.31 -4.48
N SER A 228 8.22 -4.70 -5.66
CA SER A 228 7.33 -4.97 -6.80
C SER A 228 8.00 -5.75 -7.94
N SER A 229 9.33 -5.87 -7.92
CA SER A 229 10.13 -6.54 -8.95
C SER A 229 11.42 -7.07 -8.34
N VAL A 230 11.94 -8.17 -8.89
CA VAL A 230 13.27 -8.72 -8.55
C VAL A 230 14.09 -8.90 -9.83
N PRO A 231 15.42 -8.71 -9.79
CA PRO A 231 16.21 -8.32 -8.61
C PRO A 231 16.03 -6.82 -8.28
N THR A 232 16.01 -6.47 -7.00
CA THR A 232 16.02 -5.07 -6.55
C THR A 232 17.06 -4.91 -5.44
N PHE A 233 17.83 -3.82 -5.50
CA PHE A 233 18.90 -3.50 -4.58
C PHE A 233 18.61 -2.20 -3.86
N PHE A 234 18.76 -2.18 -2.53
CA PHE A 234 18.68 -0.96 -1.72
C PHE A 234 19.98 -0.70 -1.00
N PHE A 235 20.43 0.55 -1.02
CA PHE A 235 21.65 1.00 -0.38
C PHE A 235 21.27 1.74 0.89
N VAL A 236 21.79 1.29 2.03
CA VAL A 236 21.47 1.82 3.35
C VAL A 236 22.74 2.26 4.05
N LYS A 237 22.79 3.52 4.46
CA LYS A 237 23.91 4.09 5.22
C LYS A 237 23.38 4.93 6.37
N ASN A 238 23.96 4.77 7.55
CA ASN A 238 23.54 5.46 8.77
C ASN A 238 22.03 5.30 9.07
N GLY A 239 21.50 4.09 8.85
CA GLY A 239 20.11 3.74 9.10
C GLY A 239 19.09 4.32 8.11
N LYS A 240 19.53 4.95 7.02
CA LYS A 240 18.64 5.52 5.98
C LYS A 240 18.95 4.92 4.62
N GLU A 241 17.91 4.74 3.81
CA GLU A 241 18.06 4.45 2.38
C GLU A 241 18.71 5.67 1.70
N VAL A 242 19.79 5.43 0.97
CA VAL A 242 20.53 6.45 0.22
C VAL A 242 20.46 6.26 -1.29
N ASP A 243 20.13 5.05 -1.76
CA ASP A 243 20.01 4.75 -3.19
C ASP A 243 19.29 3.41 -3.44
N SER A 244 18.91 3.15 -4.69
CA SER A 244 18.35 1.86 -5.13
C SER A 244 18.64 1.54 -6.60
N VAL A 245 18.59 0.25 -6.96
CA VAL A 245 18.69 -0.26 -8.33
C VAL A 245 17.62 -1.32 -8.55
N VAL A 246 16.87 -1.21 -9.63
CA VAL A 246 15.87 -2.21 -10.03
C VAL A 246 16.34 -2.90 -11.31
N GLY A 247 16.28 -4.23 -11.34
CA GLY A 247 16.72 -5.04 -12.46
C GLY A 247 18.19 -5.47 -12.38
N ALA A 248 18.59 -6.37 -13.28
CA ALA A 248 19.92 -6.98 -13.32
C ALA A 248 20.94 -6.11 -14.08
N ASP A 249 21.09 -4.84 -13.68
CA ASP A 249 22.08 -3.92 -14.28
C ASP A 249 23.40 -3.95 -13.49
N LYS A 250 24.35 -4.75 -13.98
CA LYS A 250 25.71 -4.89 -13.43
C LYS A 250 26.44 -3.54 -13.31
N ASN A 251 26.44 -2.73 -14.37
CA ASN A 251 27.26 -1.53 -14.44
C ASN A 251 26.75 -0.46 -13.47
N THR A 252 25.43 -0.31 -13.37
CA THR A 252 24.81 0.61 -12.43
C THR A 252 24.99 0.15 -10.99
N LEU A 253 24.87 -1.15 -10.71
CA LEU A 253 25.12 -1.70 -9.38
C LEU A 253 26.55 -1.41 -8.93
N GLU A 254 27.56 -1.77 -9.73
CA GLU A 254 28.98 -1.54 -9.40
C GLU A 254 29.29 -0.06 -9.16
N ARG A 255 28.79 0.82 -10.04
CA ARG A 255 28.99 2.27 -9.95
C ARG A 255 28.42 2.83 -8.63
N LYS A 256 27.20 2.45 -8.25
CA LYS A 256 26.57 2.91 -7.01
C LYS A 256 27.27 2.37 -5.77
N ILE A 257 27.77 1.14 -5.80
CA ILE A 257 28.59 0.61 -4.69
C ILE A 257 29.85 1.47 -4.52
N ALA A 258 30.59 1.71 -5.60
CA ALA A 258 31.79 2.55 -5.55
C ALA A 258 31.50 3.97 -5.03
N GLN A 259 30.37 4.55 -5.43
CA GLN A 259 29.94 5.87 -4.98
C GLN A 259 29.66 5.92 -3.46
N HIS A 260 29.03 4.90 -2.89
CA HIS A 260 28.53 4.93 -1.51
C HIS A 260 29.44 4.23 -0.48
N ALA A 261 30.30 3.30 -0.92
CA ALA A 261 31.17 2.52 -0.04
C ALA A 261 32.26 3.35 0.66
N GLY A 262 32.63 4.51 0.10
CA GLY A 262 33.77 5.32 0.58
C GLY A 262 35.12 4.79 0.11
N PRO A 263 36.24 5.45 0.45
CA PRO A 263 37.58 5.00 0.06
C PRO A 263 37.88 3.62 0.67
N PHE A 264 38.47 2.77 -0.16
CA PHE A 264 38.85 1.38 0.16
C PHE A 264 39.88 1.31 1.29
#